data_AF-A0A376U7U5-F1
#
_entry.id   AF-A0A376U7U5-F1
#
_cell.length_a   1.000
_cell.length_b   1.000
_cell.length_c   1.000
_cell.angle_alpha   90.00
_cell.angle_beta   90.00
_cell.angle_gamma   90.00
#
_symmetry.space_group_name_H-M   'P 1'
#
loop_
_entity.id
_entity.type
_entity.pdbx_description
1 polymer ?
#
loop_
_entity_poly.entity_id
_entity_poly.type
_entity_poly.pdbx_seq_one_letter_code
_entity_poly.pdbx_strand_id
1 'polypeptide(L)' 'MTDQSHQCVIIGIAGASASGKSLIASTLYRELREQVGDEHIGVIPEDCYYKDQSHPVDGRTR' A
#
# COMPACT_ATOMS: atom_id res chain seq x y z
N MET A 1 23.75 -6.53 26.48
CA MET A 1 22.46 -6.82 25.83
C MET A 1 22.38 -5.89 24.64
N THR A 2 22.62 -6.40 23.43
CA THR A 2 22.62 -5.58 22.22
C THR A 2 21.17 -5.32 21.80
N ASP A 3 20.79 -4.04 21.78
CA ASP A 3 19.53 -3.57 21.21
C ASP A 3 19.57 -3.85 19.70
N GLN A 4 18.93 -4.94 19.27
CA GLN A 4 18.83 -5.28 17.85
C GLN A 4 17.76 -4.36 17.26
N SER A 5 18.21 -3.20 16.76
CA SER A 5 17.33 -2.27 16.06
C SER A 5 16.77 -2.97 14.83
N HIS A 6 15.44 -3.18 14.81
CA HIS A 6 14.74 -3.74 13.66
C HIS A 6 14.82 -2.72 12.52
N GLN A 7 15.77 -2.91 11.61
CA GLN A 7 15.88 -2.09 10.41
C GLN A 7 14.70 -2.41 9.48
N CYS A 8 13.85 -1.41 9.27
CA CYS A 8 12.74 -1.46 8.32
C CYS A 8 13.00 -0.44 7.20
N VAL A 9 12.80 -0.86 5.95
CA VAL A 9 12.90 0.01 4.77
C VAL A 9 11.50 0.35 4.30
N ILE A 10 11.23 1.65 4.10
CA ILE A 10 9.95 2.15 3.60
C ILE A 10 10.14 2.64 2.16
N ILE A 11 9.33 2.13 1.24
CA ILE A 11 9.34 2.52 -0.18
C ILE A 11 8.01 3.23 -0.48
N GLY A 12 8.10 4.52 -0.83
CA GLY A 12 6.94 5.31 -1.27
C GLY A 12 6.82 5.36 -2.80
N ILE A 13 5.64 5.05 -3.33
CA ILE A 13 5.34 5.10 -4.78
C ILE A 13 4.29 6.19 -5.02
N ALA A 14 4.69 7.29 -5.67
CA ALA A 14 3.85 8.46 -5.91
C ALA A 14 3.79 8.82 -7.41
N GLY A 15 2.75 9.55 -7.82
CA GLY A 15 2.55 9.94 -9.23
C GLY A 15 1.07 10.17 -9.59
N ALA A 16 0.84 10.68 -10.79
CA ALA A 16 -0.50 10.99 -11.32
C ALA A 16 -1.44 9.77 -11.32
N SER A 17 -2.76 10.01 -11.34
CA SER A 17 -3.72 8.94 -11.56
C SER A 17 -3.47 8.24 -12.90
N ALA A 18 -3.72 6.92 -12.96
CA ALA A 18 -3.46 6.06 -14.12
C ALA A 18 -1.99 5.97 -14.59
N SER A 19 -1.01 6.49 -13.84
CA SER A 19 0.41 6.42 -14.22
C SER A 19 1.07 5.04 -14.03
N GLY A 20 0.32 4.03 -13.56
CA GLY A 20 0.86 2.68 -13.31
C GLY A 20 1.42 2.42 -11.91
N LYS A 21 1.15 3.28 -10.91
CA LYS A 21 1.63 3.08 -9.52
C LYS A 21 1.30 1.70 -8.94
N SER A 22 0.05 1.26 -9.08
CA SER A 22 -0.39 -0.05 -8.58
C SER A 22 0.28 -1.21 -9.31
N LEU A 23 0.63 -1.03 -10.59
CA LEU A 23 1.34 -2.04 -11.38
C LEU A 23 2.79 -2.19 -10.89
N ILE A 24 3.51 -1.09 -10.68
CA ILE A 24 4.87 -1.16 -10.16
C ILE A 24 4.90 -1.67 -8.71
N ALA A 25 3.94 -1.26 -7.87
CA ALA A 25 3.83 -1.72 -6.49
C ALA A 25 3.61 -3.24 -6.40
N SER A 26 2.68 -3.79 -7.21
CA SER A 26 2.41 -5.22 -7.26
C SER A 26 3.58 -6.03 -7.83
N THR A 27 4.27 -5.48 -8.83
CA THR A 27 5.47 -6.12 -9.41
C THR A 27 6.60 -6.19 -8.39
N LEU A 28 6.93 -5.07 -7.73
CA LEU A 28 7.93 -5.01 -6.67
C LEU A 28 7.58 -5.94 -5.51
N TYR A 29 6.31 -5.96 -5.08
CA TYR A 29 5.88 -6.86 -4.01
C TYR A 29 6.13 -8.32 -4.38
N ARG A 30 5.74 -8.76 -5.58
CA ARG A 30 5.97 -10.15 -6.02
C ARG A 30 7.46 -10.49 -6.06
N GLU A 31 8.27 -9.66 -6.71
CA GLU A 31 9.70 -9.91 -6.88
C GLU A 31 10.46 -9.90 -5.55
N LEU A 32 10.15 -8.96 -4.66
CA LEU A 32 10.79 -8.89 -3.35
C LEU A 32 10.32 -10.01 -2.43
N ARG A 33 9.02 -10.32 -2.42
CA ARG A 33 8.45 -11.45 -1.67
C ARG A 33 9.13 -12.76 -2.03
N GLU A 34 9.40 -13.00 -3.32
CA GLU A 34 10.14 -14.18 -3.79
C GLU A 34 11.57 -14.25 -3.21
N GLN A 35 12.18 -13.12 -2.87
CA GLN A 35 13.54 -13.05 -2.32
C GLN A 35 13.60 -13.06 -0.79
N VAL A 36 12.66 -12.37 -0.11
CA VAL A 36 12.70 -12.17 1.36
C VAL A 36 11.70 -13.01 2.14
N GLY A 37 10.76 -13.66 1.46
CA GLY A 37 9.67 -14.40 2.09
C GLY A 37 8.49 -13.53 2.50
N ASP A 38 7.35 -14.16 2.79
CA ASP A 38 6.07 -13.49 3.03
C ASP A 38 6.03 -12.71 4.35
N GLU A 39 6.71 -13.19 5.39
CA GLU A 39 6.70 -12.54 6.70
C GLU A 39 7.49 -11.23 6.78
N HIS A 40 8.31 -10.91 5.76
CA HIS A 40 9.25 -9.79 5.79
C HIS A 40 8.83 -8.62 4.89
N ILE A 41 7.71 -8.71 4.15
CA ILE A 41 7.25 -7.66 3.24
C ILE A 41 5.74 -7.42 3.34
N GLY A 42 5.35 -6.14 3.35
CA GLY A 42 3.96 -5.71 3.32
C GLY A 42 3.74 -4.57 2.33
N VAL A 43 2.51 -4.44 1.85
CA VAL A 43 2.07 -3.33 1.00
C VAL A 43 0.89 -2.65 1.67
N ILE A 44 0.94 -1.32 1.73
CA ILE A 44 -0.18 -0.49 2.19
C ILE A 44 -0.68 0.28 0.97
N PRO A 45 -1.82 -0.11 0.38
CA PRO A 45 -2.41 0.61 -0.74
C PRO A 45 -2.93 1.98 -0.31
N GLU A 46 -2.75 3.00 -1.16
CA GLU A 46 -3.24 4.37 -0.90
C GLU A 46 -4.77 4.39 -0.71
N ASP A 47 -5.48 3.57 -1.48
CA ASP A 47 -6.93 3.42 -1.46
C ASP A 47 -7.46 2.80 -0.16
N CYS A 48 -6.65 2.01 0.55
CA CYS A 48 -7.02 1.45 1.86
C CYS A 48 -7.08 2.48 2.99
N TYR A 49 -6.60 3.72 2.76
CA TYR A 49 -6.74 4.80 3.74
C TYR A 49 -8.15 5.41 3.76
N TYR A 50 -8.91 5.31 2.65
CA TYR A 50 -10.23 5.91 2.60
C TYR A 50 -11.22 5.16 3.49
N LYS A 51 -11.99 5.91 4.28
CA LYS A 51 -13.17 5.36 4.95
C LYS A 51 -14.16 4.90 3.89
N ASP A 52 -14.75 3.74 4.11
CA ASP A 52 -15.78 3.19 3.25
C ASP A 52 -16.89 4.22 2.99
N GLN A 53 -17.03 4.65 1.74
CA GLN A 53 -18.07 5.59 1.29
C GLN A 53 -19.33 4.86 0.80
N SER A 54 -19.49 3.58 1.13
CA SER A 54 -20.69 2.78 0.83
C SER A 54 -21.98 3.29 1.47
N HIS A 55 -21.94 4.39 2.24
CA HIS A 55 -23.12 5.14 2.61
C HIS A 55 -23.52 6.09 1.47
N PRO A 56 -24.54 5.77 0.65
CA PRO A 56 -25.17 6.79 -0.16
C PRO A 56 -25.67 7.88 0.80
N VAL A 57 -25.23 9.10 0.58
CA VAL A 57 -25.98 10.27 1.03
C VAL A 57 -27.33 10.16 0.32
N ASP A 58 -28.31 9.56 1.01
CA ASP A 58 -29.71 9.73 0.65
C ASP A 58 -30.10 11.15 1.06
N GLY A 59 -29.76 12.06 0.16
CA GLY A 59 -29.99 13.48 0.27
C GLY A 59 -30.60 13.94 -1.02
N ARG A 60 -31.82 13.45 -1.32
CA ARG A 60 -32.78 14.23 -2.10
C ARG A 60 -32.85 15.63 -1.51
N THR A 61 -32.14 16.58 -2.11
CA THR A 61 -32.43 18.00 -1.95
C THR A 61 -32.43 18.60 -3.34
N ARG A 62 -33.61 18.52 -3.95
CA ARG A 62 -34.19 19.38 -5.00
C ARG A 62 -33.29 19.83 -6.13
#